data_AF-A0A6I9VIB4-F1
#
_entry.id   AF-A0A6I9VIB4-F1
#
_cell.length_a   1.000
_cell.length_b   1.000
_cell.length_c   1.000
_cell.angle_alpha   90.00
_cell.angle_beta   90.00
_cell.angle_gamma   90.00
#
_symmetry.space_group_name_H-M   'P 1'
#
loop_
_entity.id
_entity.type
_entity.pdbx_description
1 polymer ?
#
loop_
_entity_poly.entity_id
_entity_poly.type
_entity_poly.pdbx_seq_one_letter_code
_entity_poly.pdbx_strand_id
1 'polypeptide(L)'
;MRREVKKLFLQACMNHGSLSLEQISEILEPISQSYDDTAILGDVKNLVKEINSDLKECNQELKFVKHPLLGKEYLVFGLTFETPASKLQHHYREADQLYFAKLVETMAVQEDYGISWVDMYNLPNLPQTVKKDLTKRRVQDLITKWTQQGYFLEKDDKLFFGPRMLVEYASHLKTHFSDYIKDCPLCKNVVLWDIKCDRCEIKVHKECIRTFLKRKSNCPSCKQVWTTPLN
;
A
#
# COMPACT_ATOMS: atom_id res chain seq x y z
N MET A 1 30.03 5.08 10.26
CA MET A 1 29.52 3.73 9.93
C MET A 1 28.00 3.72 9.97
N ARG A 2 27.36 3.80 11.14
CA ARG A 2 25.88 3.78 11.28
C ARG A 2 25.12 4.80 10.41
N ARG A 3 25.64 6.02 10.28
CA ARG A 3 25.06 7.06 9.41
C ARG A 3 25.01 6.66 7.93
N GLU A 4 26.04 6.01 7.42
CA GLU A 4 26.08 5.58 6.01
C GLU A 4 25.14 4.40 5.76
N VAL A 5 25.06 3.44 6.70
CA VAL A 5 24.08 2.34 6.66
C VAL A 5 22.66 2.88 6.57
N LYS A 6 22.30 3.82 7.46
CA LYS A 6 20.99 4.50 7.43
C LYS A 6 20.71 5.16 6.08
N LYS A 7 21.69 5.90 5.55
CA LYS A 7 21.55 6.64 4.29
C LYS A 7 21.34 5.71 3.11
N LEU A 8 22.17 4.67 2.96
CA LEU A 8 22.07 3.70 1.86
C LEU A 8 20.77 2.91 1.94
N PHE A 9 20.38 2.47 3.14
CA PHE A 9 19.12 1.76 3.33
C PHE A 9 17.90 2.65 3.04
N LEU A 10 17.91 3.90 3.49
CA LEU A 10 16.87 4.87 3.17
C LEU A 10 16.78 5.13 1.66
N GLN A 11 17.92 5.31 0.97
CA GLN A 11 17.95 5.47 -0.49
C GLN A 11 17.33 4.27 -1.20
N ALA A 12 17.62 3.05 -0.76
CA ALA A 12 17.00 1.85 -1.29
C ALA A 12 15.47 1.86 -1.04
N CYS A 13 15.03 2.18 0.17
CA CYS A 13 13.61 2.30 0.50
C CYS A 13 12.89 3.34 -0.37
N MET A 14 13.52 4.50 -0.63
CA MET A 14 12.97 5.55 -1.49
C MET A 14 12.85 5.12 -2.95
N ASN A 15 13.85 4.39 -3.47
CA ASN A 15 13.86 3.93 -4.86
C ASN A 15 12.80 2.87 -5.14
N HIS A 16 12.61 1.94 -4.20
CA HIS A 16 11.61 0.87 -4.33
C HIS A 16 10.21 1.29 -3.87
N GLY A 17 10.07 2.27 -2.98
CA GLY A 17 8.80 2.69 -2.38
C GLY A 17 8.24 1.70 -1.36
N SER A 18 8.36 0.39 -1.62
CA SER A 18 8.08 -0.67 -0.66
C SER A 18 9.01 -1.87 -0.84
N LEU A 19 9.40 -2.50 0.26
CA LEU A 19 10.28 -3.67 0.28
C LEU A 19 9.64 -4.81 1.07
N SER A 20 9.70 -6.04 0.56
CA SER A 20 9.41 -7.23 1.36
C SER A 20 10.53 -7.53 2.36
N LEU A 21 10.29 -8.41 3.33
CA LEU A 21 11.34 -8.81 4.29
C LEU A 21 12.53 -9.49 3.62
N GLU A 22 12.28 -10.25 2.55
CA GLU A 22 13.33 -10.87 1.73
C GLU A 22 14.19 -9.80 1.06
N GLN A 23 13.57 -8.81 0.40
CA GLN A 23 14.29 -7.71 -0.25
C GLN A 23 15.07 -6.84 0.74
N ILE A 24 14.52 -6.60 1.94
CA ILE A 24 15.25 -5.90 3.01
C ILE A 24 16.54 -6.66 3.34
N SER A 25 16.47 -7.99 3.45
CA SER A 25 17.62 -8.82 3.79
C SER A 25 18.67 -8.79 2.68
N GLU A 26 18.25 -8.95 1.41
CA GLU A 26 19.11 -8.86 0.23
C GLU A 26 19.83 -7.50 0.11
N ILE A 27 19.17 -6.42 0.53
CA ILE A 27 19.74 -5.06 0.49
C ILE A 27 20.68 -4.81 1.67
N LEU A 28 20.28 -5.23 2.88
CA LEU A 28 21.05 -4.96 4.09
C LEU A 28 22.29 -5.83 4.22
N GLU A 29 22.31 -7.05 3.67
CA GLU A 29 23.46 -7.95 3.73
C GLU A 29 24.76 -7.30 3.18
N PRO A 30 24.83 -6.82 1.93
CA PRO A 30 26.04 -6.18 1.41
C PRO A 30 26.36 -4.84 2.10
N ILE A 31 25.35 -4.09 2.54
CA ILE A 31 25.54 -2.83 3.30
C ILE A 31 26.20 -3.14 4.65
N SER A 32 25.71 -4.16 5.36
CA SER A 32 26.22 -4.55 6.68
C SER A 32 27.68 -5.01 6.62
N GLN A 33 28.05 -5.76 5.57
CA GLN A 33 29.42 -6.24 5.34
C GLN A 33 30.37 -5.08 5.01
N SER A 34 29.93 -4.12 4.18
CA SER A 34 30.76 -2.98 3.76
C SER A 34 31.11 -2.03 4.90
N TYR A 35 30.29 -2.00 5.96
CA TYR A 35 30.43 -1.07 7.08
C TYR A 35 30.64 -1.76 8.45
N ASP A 36 30.87 -3.07 8.45
CA ASP A 36 31.09 -3.92 9.64
C ASP A 36 30.00 -3.75 10.73
N ASP A 37 28.74 -3.67 10.31
CA ASP A 37 27.55 -3.52 11.18
C ASP A 37 26.63 -4.73 11.00
N THR A 38 27.11 -5.94 11.28
CA THR A 38 26.33 -7.18 11.07
C THR A 38 25.12 -7.32 12.01
N ALA A 39 25.13 -6.60 13.13
CA ALA A 39 24.05 -6.62 14.12
C ALA A 39 22.70 -6.12 13.55
N ILE A 40 22.71 -5.29 12.49
CA ILE A 40 21.46 -4.78 11.89
C ILE A 40 20.60 -5.83 11.21
N LEU A 41 21.19 -6.94 10.76
CA LEU A 41 20.44 -8.01 10.08
C LEU A 41 19.36 -8.61 10.99
N GLY A 42 19.60 -8.61 12.31
CA GLY A 42 18.63 -9.07 13.32
C GLY A 42 17.71 -7.97 13.87
N ASP A 43 17.96 -6.69 13.59
CA ASP A 43 17.27 -5.57 14.23
C ASP A 43 16.92 -4.43 13.26
N VAL A 44 16.35 -4.79 12.11
CA VAL A 44 15.82 -3.86 11.11
C VAL A 44 14.81 -2.90 11.72
N LYS A 45 14.00 -3.36 12.69
CA LYS A 45 13.00 -2.51 13.36
C LYS A 45 13.64 -1.37 14.13
N ASN A 46 14.77 -1.58 14.80
CA ASN A 46 15.49 -0.50 15.45
C ASN A 46 16.14 0.44 14.42
N LEU A 47 16.74 -0.09 13.34
CA LEU A 47 17.26 0.74 12.25
C LEU A 47 16.19 1.68 11.67
N VAL A 48 14.97 1.16 11.42
CA VAL A 48 13.83 1.94 10.95
C VAL A 48 13.42 3.03 11.96
N LYS A 49 13.40 2.72 13.26
CA LYS A 49 13.11 3.74 14.30
C LYS A 49 14.13 4.86 14.30
N GLU A 50 15.41 4.52 14.16
CA GLU A 50 16.47 5.51 14.09
C GLU A 50 16.34 6.40 12.85
N ILE A 51 16.05 5.81 11.68
CA ILE A 51 15.82 6.57 10.44
C ILE A 51 14.60 7.47 10.57
N ASN A 52 13.48 6.97 11.11
CA ASN A 52 12.28 7.78 11.32
C ASN A 52 12.49 8.95 12.28
N SER A 53 13.38 8.78 13.26
CA SER A 53 13.77 9.88 14.15
C SER A 53 14.48 10.99 13.37
N ASP A 54 15.28 10.62 12.37
CA ASP A 54 15.98 11.55 11.47
C ASP A 54 15.00 12.17 10.42
N LEU A 55 13.93 11.45 10.02
CA LEU A 55 12.94 11.89 9.03
C LEU A 55 11.80 12.79 9.58
N LYS A 56 11.74 13.00 10.90
CA LYS A 56 10.59 13.63 11.57
C LYS A 56 10.18 14.99 10.99
N GLU A 57 11.13 15.75 10.45
CA GLU A 57 10.90 17.08 9.86
C GLU A 57 10.59 17.05 8.35
N CYS A 58 10.75 15.90 7.69
CA CYS A 58 10.61 15.77 6.23
C CYS A 58 9.22 15.34 5.77
N ASN A 59 8.26 15.19 6.69
CA ASN A 59 6.93 14.62 6.43
C ASN A 59 6.99 13.27 5.67
N GLN A 60 7.96 12.45 6.04
CA GLN A 60 8.26 11.14 5.45
C GLN A 60 8.37 10.11 6.57
N GLU A 61 7.94 8.89 6.30
CA GLU A 61 8.10 7.79 7.24
C GLU A 61 8.42 6.47 6.54
N LEU A 62 9.19 5.64 7.23
CA LEU A 62 9.30 4.21 6.98
C LEU A 62 8.33 3.46 7.89
N LYS A 63 7.42 2.70 7.31
CA LYS A 63 6.33 2.03 8.04
C LYS A 63 6.17 0.59 7.62
N PHE A 64 6.14 -0.30 8.61
CA PHE A 64 5.77 -1.70 8.37
C PHE A 64 4.25 -1.82 8.20
N VAL A 65 3.83 -2.50 7.14
CA VAL A 65 2.45 -2.77 6.79
C VAL A 65 2.31 -4.21 6.32
N LYS A 66 1.31 -4.90 6.84
CA LYS A 66 0.93 -6.24 6.39
C LYS A 66 -0.10 -6.13 5.27
N HIS A 67 0.23 -6.65 4.08
CA HIS A 67 -0.66 -6.61 2.94
C HIS A 67 -1.78 -7.66 3.09
N PRO A 68 -3.07 -7.28 3.19
CA PRO A 68 -4.14 -8.22 3.54
C PRO A 68 -4.31 -9.38 2.54
N LEU A 69 -4.14 -9.11 1.24
CA LEU A 69 -4.30 -10.14 0.19
C LEU A 69 -3.18 -11.18 0.14
N LEU A 70 -1.97 -10.81 0.57
CA LEU A 70 -0.79 -11.67 0.51
C LEU A 70 -0.41 -12.24 1.88
N GLY A 71 -0.90 -11.63 2.96
CA GLY A 71 -0.52 -11.98 4.33
C GLY A 71 0.93 -11.64 4.69
N LYS A 72 1.67 -11.01 3.78
CA LYS A 72 3.09 -10.66 3.93
C LYS A 72 3.28 -9.24 4.47
N GLU A 73 4.34 -9.04 5.24
CA GLU A 73 4.76 -7.74 5.75
C GLU A 73 5.70 -7.04 4.76
N TYR A 74 5.53 -5.73 4.62
CA TYR A 74 6.32 -4.85 3.77
C TYR A 74 6.77 -3.64 4.57
N LEU A 75 7.98 -3.15 4.31
CA LEU A 75 8.43 -1.84 4.73
C LEU A 75 8.12 -0.83 3.62
N VAL A 76 7.30 0.16 3.91
CA VAL A 76 6.91 1.21 2.96
C VAL A 76 7.61 2.51 3.32
N PHE A 77 8.21 3.15 2.32
CA PHE A 77 8.57 4.57 2.39
C PHE A 77 7.37 5.38 1.90
N GLY A 78 6.75 6.11 2.82
CA GLY A 78 5.53 6.87 2.58
C GLY A 78 5.65 8.33 2.98
N LEU A 79 4.82 9.17 2.39
CA LEU A 79 4.63 10.56 2.79
C LEU A 79 3.56 10.64 3.90
N THR A 80 3.81 11.42 4.94
CA THR A 80 2.91 11.54 6.10
C THR A 80 1.81 12.59 5.93
N PHE A 81 1.71 13.19 4.74
CA PHE A 81 0.75 14.25 4.42
C PHE A 81 0.24 14.09 2.99
N GLU A 82 -1.02 14.43 2.79
CA GLU A 82 -1.62 14.46 1.46
C GLU A 82 -1.26 15.77 0.76
N THR A 83 -0.63 15.70 -0.42
CA THR A 83 -0.67 16.82 -1.36
C THR A 83 -1.17 16.36 -2.73
N PRO A 84 -1.81 17.23 -3.52
CA PRO A 84 -2.01 16.96 -4.95
C PRO A 84 -0.70 16.61 -5.68
N ALA A 85 0.42 17.18 -5.21
CA ALA A 85 1.78 16.93 -5.71
C ALA A 85 2.41 15.60 -5.24
N SER A 86 1.88 14.94 -4.21
CA SER A 86 2.40 13.66 -3.70
C SER A 86 1.91 12.45 -4.49
N LYS A 87 0.94 12.63 -5.40
CA LYS A 87 0.21 11.51 -6.00
C LYS A 87 0.98 10.84 -7.14
N LEU A 88 1.63 11.62 -7.99
CA LEU A 88 2.70 11.15 -8.86
C LEU A 88 3.73 12.26 -8.93
N GLN A 89 5.01 11.90 -8.80
CA GLN A 89 6.10 12.85 -8.98
C GLN A 89 5.93 13.61 -10.32
N HIS A 90 6.34 14.88 -10.38
CA HIS A 90 6.35 15.71 -11.60
C HIS A 90 7.10 15.08 -12.80
N HIS A 91 7.70 13.89 -12.63
CA HIS A 91 8.37 13.09 -13.65
C HIS A 91 7.43 12.30 -14.58
N TYR A 92 6.12 12.30 -14.32
CA TYR A 92 5.13 11.64 -15.19
C TYR A 92 4.42 12.64 -16.10
N ARG A 93 4.05 12.20 -17.30
CA ARG A 93 3.25 13.01 -18.23
C ARG A 93 1.84 13.18 -17.67
N GLU A 94 1.18 14.27 -18.03
CA GLU A 94 -0.22 14.52 -17.64
C GLU A 94 -1.13 13.33 -18.01
N ALA A 95 -0.93 12.75 -19.20
CA ALA A 95 -1.64 11.55 -19.64
C ALA A 95 -1.42 10.34 -18.72
N ASP A 96 -0.20 10.13 -18.21
CA ASP A 96 0.12 9.02 -17.31
C ASP A 96 -0.50 9.25 -15.92
N GLN A 97 -0.50 10.50 -15.45
CA GLN A 97 -1.09 10.89 -14.16
C GLN A 97 -2.61 10.71 -14.19
N LEU A 98 -3.26 11.14 -15.27
CA LEU A 98 -4.69 10.94 -15.46
C LEU A 98 -5.05 9.46 -15.58
N TYR A 99 -4.21 8.68 -16.27
CA TYR A 99 -4.37 7.23 -16.35
C TYR A 99 -4.32 6.57 -14.98
N PHE A 100 -3.31 6.92 -14.15
CA PHE A 100 -3.21 6.41 -12.78
C PHE A 100 -4.45 6.78 -11.96
N ALA A 101 -4.88 8.04 -11.99
CA ALA A 101 -6.05 8.49 -11.26
C ALA A 101 -7.29 7.69 -11.67
N LYS A 102 -7.49 7.47 -12.98
CA LYS A 102 -8.65 6.72 -13.49
C LYS A 102 -8.57 5.23 -13.18
N LEU A 103 -7.38 4.66 -13.19
CA LEU A 103 -7.13 3.27 -12.79
C LEU A 103 -7.53 3.08 -11.32
N VAL A 104 -7.04 3.94 -10.43
CA VAL A 104 -7.37 3.91 -9.00
C VAL A 104 -8.87 4.09 -8.77
N GLU A 105 -9.51 5.04 -9.46
CA GLU A 105 -10.96 5.25 -9.37
C GLU A 105 -11.74 4.00 -9.80
N THR A 106 -11.34 3.38 -10.92
CA THR A 106 -11.99 2.19 -11.45
C THR A 106 -11.85 1.00 -10.51
N MET A 107 -10.67 0.84 -9.88
CA MET A 107 -10.41 -0.21 -8.88
C MET A 107 -11.17 0.04 -7.58
N ALA A 108 -11.24 1.28 -7.09
CA ALA A 108 -11.80 1.62 -5.78
C ALA A 108 -13.30 1.28 -5.65
N VAL A 109 -14.02 1.18 -6.77
CA VAL A 109 -15.44 0.84 -6.81
C VAL A 109 -15.71 -0.66 -7.05
N GLN A 110 -14.68 -1.46 -7.35
CA GLN A 110 -14.83 -2.91 -7.48
C GLN A 110 -14.95 -3.57 -6.10
N GLU A 111 -15.70 -4.66 -6.02
CA GLU A 111 -15.90 -5.38 -4.75
C GLU A 111 -14.58 -5.92 -4.16
N ASP A 112 -13.73 -6.45 -5.04
CA ASP A 112 -12.42 -7.02 -4.71
C ASP A 112 -11.28 -6.01 -4.89
N TYR A 113 -11.58 -4.74 -5.21
CA TYR A 113 -10.59 -3.70 -5.55
C TYR A 113 -9.53 -4.11 -6.59
N GLY A 114 -9.84 -5.11 -7.42
CA GLY A 114 -8.98 -5.61 -8.47
C GLY A 114 -9.42 -5.14 -9.84
N ILE A 115 -8.51 -5.19 -10.81
CA ILE A 115 -8.83 -4.92 -12.21
C ILE A 115 -8.15 -5.96 -13.12
N SER A 116 -8.89 -6.44 -14.12
CA SER A 116 -8.33 -7.38 -15.12
C SER A 116 -7.42 -6.65 -16.11
N TRP A 117 -6.51 -7.37 -16.74
CA TRP A 117 -5.69 -6.82 -17.83
C TRP A 117 -6.53 -6.22 -18.95
N VAL A 118 -7.68 -6.82 -19.28
CA VAL A 118 -8.57 -6.32 -20.34
C VAL A 118 -9.19 -4.98 -19.96
N ASP A 119 -9.71 -4.85 -18.75
CA ASP A 119 -10.35 -3.63 -18.27
C ASP A 119 -9.33 -2.51 -18.07
N MET A 120 -8.12 -2.85 -17.64
CA MET A 120 -7.00 -1.93 -17.49
C MET A 120 -6.63 -1.23 -18.81
N TYR A 121 -6.72 -1.91 -19.96
CA TYR A 121 -6.52 -1.26 -21.26
C TYR A 121 -7.75 -0.46 -21.74
N ASN A 122 -8.92 -0.69 -21.17
CA ASN A 122 -10.20 -0.16 -21.61
C ASN A 122 -10.87 0.73 -20.55
N LEU A 123 -10.09 1.47 -19.77
CA LEU A 123 -10.63 2.32 -18.70
C LEU A 123 -11.69 3.31 -19.23
N PRO A 124 -12.83 3.44 -18.52
CA PRO A 124 -13.89 4.35 -18.93
C PRO A 124 -13.45 5.80 -18.80
N ASN A 125 -14.13 6.71 -19.53
CA ASN A 125 -14.00 8.17 -19.37
C ASN A 125 -12.58 8.77 -19.48
N LEU A 126 -11.61 8.05 -20.06
CA LEU A 126 -10.33 8.66 -20.45
C LEU A 126 -10.55 9.60 -21.66
N PRO A 127 -10.05 10.86 -21.62
CA PRO A 127 -10.10 11.77 -22.77
C PRO A 127 -9.47 11.15 -24.02
N GLN A 128 -10.04 11.43 -25.19
CA GLN A 128 -9.55 10.85 -26.45
C GLN A 128 -8.10 11.26 -26.76
N THR A 129 -7.67 12.44 -26.32
CA THR A 129 -6.29 12.91 -26.40
C THR A 129 -5.36 12.01 -25.60
N VAL A 130 -5.73 11.71 -24.36
CA VAL A 130 -4.97 10.82 -23.45
C VAL A 130 -4.94 9.38 -23.97
N LYS A 131 -6.05 8.87 -24.53
CA LYS A 131 -6.09 7.52 -25.15
C LYS A 131 -5.12 7.37 -26.32
N LYS A 132 -4.86 8.43 -27.09
CA LYS A 132 -3.89 8.40 -28.20
C LYS A 132 -2.46 8.28 -27.70
N ASP A 133 -2.14 8.91 -26.57
CA ASP A 133 -0.80 8.89 -25.98
C ASP A 133 -0.51 7.59 -25.21
N LEU A 134 -1.56 6.93 -24.70
CA LEU A 134 -1.48 5.69 -23.93
C LEU A 134 -1.54 4.45 -24.83
N THR A 135 -0.46 4.19 -25.57
CA THR A 135 -0.30 2.91 -26.29
C THR A 135 -0.31 1.72 -25.31
N LYS A 136 -0.69 0.53 -25.77
CA LYS A 136 -0.65 -0.71 -24.94
C LYS A 136 0.72 -0.92 -24.29
N ARG A 137 1.80 -0.70 -25.04
CA ARG A 137 3.18 -0.79 -24.53
C ARG A 137 3.44 0.24 -23.42
N ARG A 138 3.01 1.49 -23.59
CA ARG A 138 3.16 2.53 -22.55
C ARG A 138 2.43 2.13 -21.27
N VAL A 139 1.22 1.59 -21.38
CA VAL A 139 0.47 1.08 -20.22
C VAL A 139 1.24 -0.03 -19.52
N GLN A 140 1.75 -1.04 -20.24
CA GLN A 140 2.56 -2.11 -19.65
C GLN A 140 3.80 -1.57 -18.91
N ASP A 141 4.52 -0.62 -19.52
CA ASP A 141 5.70 0.01 -18.91
C ASP A 141 5.32 0.76 -17.61
N LEU A 142 4.19 1.47 -17.61
CA LEU A 142 3.69 2.20 -16.44
C LEU A 142 3.30 1.24 -15.31
N ILE A 143 2.54 0.19 -15.61
CA ILE A 143 2.13 -0.82 -14.62
C ILE A 143 3.35 -1.51 -14.03
N THR A 144 4.29 -1.95 -14.86
CA THR A 144 5.55 -2.57 -14.40
C THR A 144 6.28 -1.64 -13.42
N LYS A 145 6.43 -0.36 -13.79
CA LYS A 145 7.09 0.63 -12.94
C LYS A 145 6.34 0.90 -11.64
N TRP A 146 5.01 1.05 -11.68
CA TRP A 146 4.20 1.33 -10.50
C TRP A 146 4.10 0.13 -9.56
N THR A 147 4.10 -1.09 -10.08
CA THR A 147 4.23 -2.33 -9.30
C THR A 147 5.59 -2.39 -8.60
N GLN A 148 6.69 -2.10 -9.31
CA GLN A 148 8.03 -2.01 -8.71
C GLN A 148 8.14 -0.93 -7.63
N GLN A 149 7.37 0.15 -7.76
CA GLN A 149 7.29 1.24 -6.77
C GLN A 149 6.34 0.95 -5.61
N GLY A 150 5.67 -0.21 -5.61
CA GLY A 150 4.76 -0.65 -4.54
C GLY A 150 3.34 -0.07 -4.61
N TYR A 151 2.99 0.68 -5.66
CA TYR A 151 1.62 1.21 -5.82
C TYR A 151 0.62 0.13 -6.21
N PHE A 152 1.07 -0.87 -6.98
CA PHE A 152 0.24 -1.99 -7.37
C PHE A 152 0.92 -3.31 -7.06
N LEU A 153 0.12 -4.37 -7.07
CA LEU A 153 0.61 -5.75 -7.05
C LEU A 153 -0.21 -6.57 -8.03
N GLU A 154 0.41 -7.59 -8.61
CA GLU A 154 -0.25 -8.56 -9.47
C GLU A 154 -0.56 -9.83 -8.67
N LYS A 155 -1.78 -10.34 -8.84
CA LYS A 155 -2.25 -11.59 -8.22
C LYS A 155 -3.42 -12.14 -9.03
N ASP A 156 -3.47 -13.46 -9.26
CA ASP A 156 -4.60 -14.14 -9.90
C ASP A 156 -5.04 -13.47 -11.24
N ASP A 157 -4.06 -13.12 -12.09
CA ASP A 157 -4.25 -12.42 -13.38
C ASP A 157 -4.95 -11.05 -13.30
N LYS A 158 -4.95 -10.45 -12.11
CA LYS A 158 -5.47 -9.11 -11.84
C LYS A 158 -4.42 -8.22 -11.18
N LEU A 159 -4.63 -6.93 -11.31
CA LEU A 159 -3.89 -5.89 -10.60
C LEU A 159 -4.70 -5.42 -9.37
N PHE A 160 -4.05 -5.31 -8.23
CA PHE A 160 -4.63 -4.83 -6.97
C PHE A 160 -3.79 -3.67 -6.40
N PHE A 161 -4.33 -2.91 -5.43
CA PHE A 161 -3.52 -1.91 -4.73
C PHE A 161 -2.36 -2.58 -4.00
N GLY A 162 -1.18 -1.98 -4.13
CA GLY A 162 0.06 -2.43 -3.49
C GLY A 162 0.21 -1.90 -2.07
N PRO A 163 1.25 -2.34 -1.33
CA PRO A 163 1.50 -1.94 0.05
C PRO A 163 1.67 -0.41 0.21
N ARG A 164 2.23 0.27 -0.79
CA ARG A 164 2.43 1.73 -0.74
C ARG A 164 1.11 2.51 -0.79
N MET A 165 0.11 2.01 -1.54
CA MET A 165 -1.22 2.61 -1.57
C MET A 165 -1.92 2.57 -0.21
N LEU A 166 -1.66 1.53 0.59
CA LEU A 166 -2.24 1.39 1.94
C LEU A 166 -1.70 2.43 2.92
N VAL A 167 -0.55 3.05 2.61
CA VAL A 167 0.08 4.08 3.44
C VAL A 167 -0.22 5.46 2.89
N GLU A 168 0.13 5.72 1.63
CA GLU A 168 0.06 7.07 1.05
C GLU A 168 -1.36 7.46 0.60
N TYR A 169 -2.20 6.50 0.22
CA TYR A 169 -3.49 6.77 -0.43
C TYR A 169 -4.70 6.35 0.40
N ALA A 170 -4.51 5.73 1.56
CA ALA A 170 -5.63 5.25 2.38
C ALA A 170 -6.65 6.36 2.67
N SER A 171 -6.19 7.51 3.17
CA SER A 171 -7.08 8.64 3.50
C SER A 171 -7.76 9.24 2.25
N HIS A 172 -7.03 9.38 1.14
CA HIS A 172 -7.59 9.81 -0.14
C HIS A 172 -8.70 8.86 -0.63
N LEU A 173 -8.43 7.56 -0.60
CA LEU A 173 -9.36 6.52 -1.03
C LEU A 173 -10.65 6.56 -0.20
N LYS A 174 -10.52 6.64 1.12
CA LYS A 174 -11.66 6.79 2.04
C LYS A 174 -12.46 8.06 1.76
N THR A 175 -11.78 9.18 1.51
CA THR A 175 -12.45 10.49 1.34
C THR A 175 -13.26 10.53 0.04
N HIS A 176 -12.71 10.04 -1.06
CA HIS A 176 -13.34 10.15 -2.39
C HIS A 176 -14.22 8.95 -2.75
N PHE A 177 -13.99 7.78 -2.14
CA PHE A 177 -14.73 6.54 -2.40
C PHE A 177 -15.40 6.04 -1.13
N SER A 178 -15.92 6.97 -0.32
CA SER A 178 -16.45 6.65 1.01
C SER A 178 -17.59 5.64 0.97
N ASP A 179 -18.33 5.51 -0.14
CA ASP A 179 -19.39 4.50 -0.29
C ASP A 179 -18.84 3.06 -0.39
N TYR A 180 -17.62 2.90 -0.90
CA TYR A 180 -16.99 1.60 -1.18
C TYR A 180 -15.85 1.26 -0.21
N ILE A 181 -15.19 2.28 0.34
CA ILE A 181 -14.01 2.15 1.20
C ILE A 181 -14.32 2.81 2.54
N LYS A 182 -14.29 2.00 3.60
CA LYS A 182 -14.66 2.40 4.96
C LYS A 182 -13.49 2.16 5.92
N ASP A 183 -13.58 2.79 7.10
CA ASP A 183 -12.68 2.48 8.21
C ASP A 183 -13.11 1.22 8.93
N CYS A 184 -12.13 0.49 9.45
CA CYS A 184 -12.33 -0.51 10.46
C CYS A 184 -12.97 0.17 11.69
N PRO A 185 -14.14 -0.31 12.19
CA PRO A 185 -14.84 0.32 13.30
C PRO A 185 -14.05 0.29 14.63
N LEU A 186 -13.03 -0.57 14.72
CA LEU A 186 -12.20 -0.78 15.91
C LEU A 186 -10.96 0.12 15.94
N CYS A 187 -10.13 0.12 14.90
CA CYS A 187 -8.89 0.91 14.87
C CYS A 187 -9.02 2.26 14.14
N LYS A 188 -10.15 2.52 13.49
CA LYS A 188 -10.43 3.74 12.71
C LYS A 188 -9.49 3.97 11.52
N ASN A 189 -8.75 2.95 11.11
CA ASN A 189 -7.95 2.96 9.87
C ASN A 189 -8.74 2.28 8.74
N VAL A 190 -8.49 2.73 7.51
CA VAL A 190 -9.09 2.19 6.28
C VAL A 190 -8.89 0.69 6.16
N VAL A 191 -9.94 -0.03 5.77
CA VAL A 191 -9.92 -1.49 5.55
C VAL A 191 -10.46 -1.82 4.16
N LEU A 192 -9.68 -2.61 3.40
CA LEU A 192 -9.99 -3.01 2.04
C LEU A 192 -10.46 -4.49 1.96
N TRP A 193 -9.54 -5.46 1.93
CA TRP A 193 -9.87 -6.88 1.64
C TRP A 193 -10.08 -7.77 2.84
N ASP A 194 -10.16 -7.20 4.03
CA ASP A 194 -10.16 -7.99 5.26
C ASP A 194 -11.57 -8.54 5.57
N ILE A 195 -11.78 -9.02 6.80
CA ILE A 195 -13.00 -9.74 7.15
C ILE A 195 -14.27 -8.87 7.10
N LYS A 196 -15.38 -9.41 6.57
CA LYS A 196 -16.70 -8.77 6.58
C LYS A 196 -17.61 -9.45 7.60
N CYS A 197 -18.50 -8.71 8.25
CA CYS A 197 -19.57 -9.32 9.06
C CYS A 197 -20.67 -9.91 8.16
N ASP A 198 -21.07 -11.16 8.36
CA ASP A 198 -22.11 -11.83 7.54
C ASP A 198 -23.51 -11.16 7.61
N ARG A 199 -23.74 -10.29 8.61
CA ARG A 199 -25.05 -9.67 8.84
C ARG A 199 -25.17 -8.23 8.36
N CYS A 200 -24.10 -7.44 8.50
CA CYS A 200 -24.12 -6.02 8.15
C CYS A 200 -22.98 -5.62 7.22
N GLU A 201 -22.22 -6.59 6.72
CA GLU A 201 -21.15 -6.46 5.72
C GLU A 201 -20.01 -5.49 6.08
N ILE A 202 -19.98 -4.99 7.32
CA ILE A 202 -18.92 -4.10 7.78
C ILE A 202 -17.58 -4.81 7.70
N LYS A 203 -16.63 -4.17 7.03
CA LYS A 203 -15.25 -4.63 6.94
C LYS A 203 -14.51 -4.29 8.24
N VAL A 204 -13.70 -5.23 8.73
CA VAL A 204 -12.91 -5.09 9.96
C VAL A 204 -11.54 -5.72 9.72
N HIS A 205 -10.46 -5.12 10.22
CA HIS A 205 -9.15 -5.78 10.15
C HIS A 205 -9.14 -7.11 10.93
N LYS A 206 -8.51 -8.15 10.37
CA LYS A 206 -8.42 -9.50 10.94
C LYS A 206 -7.90 -9.49 12.37
N GLU A 207 -6.84 -8.72 12.57
CA GLU A 207 -6.15 -8.61 13.86
C GLU A 207 -6.99 -7.83 14.88
N CYS A 208 -7.71 -6.80 14.42
CA CYS A 208 -8.64 -6.05 15.26
C CYS A 208 -9.80 -6.94 15.72
N ILE A 209 -10.45 -7.65 14.81
CA ILE A 209 -11.60 -8.49 15.18
C ILE A 209 -11.18 -9.68 16.04
N ARG A 210 -10.04 -10.33 15.74
CA ARG A 210 -9.49 -11.41 16.58
C ARG A 210 -9.22 -10.95 18.00
N THR A 211 -8.70 -9.73 18.16
CA THR A 211 -8.45 -9.15 19.49
C THR A 211 -9.77 -8.81 20.20
N PHE A 212 -10.72 -8.23 19.47
CA PHE A 212 -12.03 -7.84 20.02
C PHE A 212 -12.83 -9.06 20.50
N LEU A 213 -12.84 -10.14 19.70
CA LEU A 213 -13.63 -11.34 19.99
C LEU A 213 -13.08 -12.22 21.12
N LYS A 214 -11.86 -11.93 21.62
CA LYS A 214 -11.37 -12.53 22.88
C LYS A 214 -12.18 -12.10 24.10
N ARG A 215 -12.87 -10.96 24.03
CA ARG A 215 -13.61 -10.36 25.16
C ARG A 215 -15.09 -10.14 24.88
N LYS A 216 -15.51 -10.22 23.63
CA LYS A 216 -16.87 -9.96 23.15
C LYS A 216 -17.24 -11.05 22.13
N SER A 217 -18.52 -11.30 21.93
CA SER A 217 -19.01 -12.28 20.96
C SER A 217 -19.76 -11.63 19.78
N ASN A 218 -19.82 -10.30 19.74
CA ASN A 218 -20.71 -9.55 18.87
C ASN A 218 -19.95 -8.72 17.83
N CYS A 219 -20.61 -8.34 16.74
CA CYS A 219 -20.09 -7.40 15.76
C CYS A 219 -19.92 -6.00 16.38
N PRO A 220 -18.79 -5.30 16.17
CA PRO A 220 -18.57 -3.95 16.69
C PRO A 220 -19.54 -2.91 16.12
N SER A 221 -20.11 -3.18 14.94
CA SER A 221 -21.10 -2.30 14.29
C SER A 221 -22.54 -2.68 14.69
N CYS A 222 -23.10 -3.77 14.16
CA CYS A 222 -24.51 -4.13 14.33
C CYS A 222 -24.86 -4.82 15.65
N LYS A 223 -23.88 -5.10 16.52
CA LYS A 223 -24.03 -5.73 17.84
C LYS A 223 -24.60 -7.15 17.86
N GLN A 224 -24.87 -7.74 16.71
CA GLN A 224 -25.28 -9.15 16.58
C GLN A 224 -24.11 -10.10 16.82
N VAL A 225 -24.38 -11.34 17.23
CA VAL A 225 -23.36 -12.37 17.44
C VAL A 225 -22.52 -12.56 16.16
N TRP A 226 -21.20 -12.56 16.30
CA TRP A 226 -20.26 -12.73 15.21
C TRP A 226 -20.20 -14.19 14.77
N THR A 227 -20.54 -14.45 13.51
CA THR A 227 -20.56 -15.80 12.91
C THR A 227 -19.48 -16.02 11.87
N THR A 228 -18.89 -14.95 11.33
CA THR A 228 -17.92 -15.05 10.25
C THR A 228 -16.63 -15.74 10.74
N PRO A 229 -16.17 -16.82 10.08
CA PRO A 229 -14.92 -17.49 10.43
C PRO A 229 -13.71 -16.56 10.37
N LEU A 230 -12.81 -16.64 11.35
CA LEU A 230 -11.61 -15.78 11.46
C LEU A 230 -10.35 -16.37 10.78
N ASN A 231 -10.54 -17.43 10.00
CA ASN A 231 -9.49 -18.28 9.41
C ASN A 231 -8.51 -17.43 8.59
#